data_AF-R4KKZ1-F1
#
_entry.id   AF-R4KKZ1-F1
#
_cell.length_a   1.000
_cell.length_b   1.000
_cell.length_c   1.000
_cell.angle_alpha   90.00
_cell.angle_beta   90.00
_cell.angle_gamma   90.00
#
_symmetry.space_group_name_H-M   'P 1'
#
loop_
_entity.id
_entity.type
_entity.pdbx_description
1 polymer ?
#
loop_
_entity_poly.entity_id
_entity_poly.type
_entity_poly.pdbx_seq_one_letter_code
_entity_poly.pdbx_strand_id
1 'polypeptide(L)'
;MQKTADELKISYAKVRKILITLGEYTTDFSLEVGKRRSMGKSILEIATELNTSTNRVTAFLPYEKNLYNGPELTTDAKKSEVYRKRIKIAREKFVNRAINKDEKRNLSIGKEKFMTNECYNNTNAFKTVHLHLELKNDHLDDAEKEILRKYGESSTGDSISRNILIPSDMPLHNLHYAIQRLFGWQNSHLRRFVLPEEIYNRLTGGTVKGWADLVGILFQPPVECEHDVFWDDDYQSGSIKTWLKKKYTGPYFFHGITEDYEWAQNDIKQLIERFPILEVKESFSDYMNRSKGKDKAEPRIIKKAPLIELTLEEMNNSITMEGGTESLLERLEVATVLAFKDEDVCNDNGIFPVTHKLIYNYDFGDDWTITITKEKDCNELLQKGYISKDELLDAEATVLTKHKPICIHKDGVFVLDDVGGLHGFISFLKEIYEGEDKEERSNYKAWAQSLGWSKRKISNKLIL
;
A
#
# COMPACT_ATOMS: atom_id res chain seq x y z
N MET A 1 -20.20 -22.11 -25.37
CA MET A 1 -18.93 -22.49 -24.71
C MET A 1 -17.69 -22.13 -25.51
N GLN A 2 -17.45 -22.60 -26.74
CA GLN A 2 -16.21 -22.25 -27.49
C GLN A 2 -16.13 -20.75 -27.81
N LYS A 3 -17.22 -20.19 -28.34
CA LYS A 3 -17.35 -18.74 -28.55
C LYS A 3 -17.11 -17.92 -27.27
N THR A 4 -17.66 -18.38 -26.14
CA THR A 4 -17.46 -17.77 -24.82
C THR A 4 -16.01 -17.85 -24.34
N ALA A 5 -15.31 -18.95 -24.65
CA ALA A 5 -13.89 -19.14 -24.34
C ALA A 5 -13.02 -18.15 -25.13
N ASP A 6 -13.33 -17.96 -26.42
CA ASP A 6 -12.61 -17.06 -27.31
C ASP A 6 -12.87 -15.58 -26.95
N GLU A 7 -14.12 -15.22 -26.63
CA GLU A 7 -14.50 -13.86 -26.20
C GLU A 7 -13.90 -13.47 -24.84
N LEU A 8 -13.90 -14.38 -23.87
CA LEU A 8 -13.34 -14.13 -22.54
C LEU A 8 -11.83 -14.45 -22.43
N LYS A 9 -11.20 -14.89 -23.53
CA LYS A 9 -9.80 -15.32 -23.61
C LYS A 9 -9.39 -16.31 -22.51
N ILE A 10 -10.28 -17.24 -22.17
CA ILE A 10 -10.02 -18.32 -21.19
C ILE A 10 -10.21 -19.68 -21.86
N SER A 11 -9.58 -20.73 -21.34
CA SER A 11 -9.66 -22.04 -21.98
C SER A 11 -11.08 -22.62 -21.97
N TYR A 12 -11.45 -23.35 -23.02
CA TYR A 12 -12.74 -24.02 -23.14
C TYR A 12 -13.06 -24.94 -21.94
N ALA A 13 -12.02 -25.59 -21.38
CA ALA A 13 -12.14 -26.40 -20.17
C ALA A 13 -12.48 -25.55 -18.93
N LYS A 14 -11.91 -24.35 -18.81
CA LYS A 14 -12.20 -23.42 -17.71
C LYS A 14 -13.61 -22.85 -17.79
N VAL A 15 -14.08 -22.49 -19.00
CA VAL A 15 -15.49 -22.09 -19.24
C VAL A 15 -16.43 -23.21 -18.83
N ARG A 16 -16.17 -24.44 -19.25
CA ARG A 16 -17.00 -25.60 -18.93
C ARG A 16 -17.08 -25.84 -17.43
N LYS A 17 -15.95 -25.81 -16.73
CA LYS A 17 -15.87 -26.03 -15.28
C LYS A 17 -16.63 -24.95 -14.49
N ILE A 18 -16.56 -23.69 -14.95
CA ILE A 18 -17.33 -22.57 -14.36
C ILE A 18 -18.84 -22.82 -14.55
N LEU A 19 -19.28 -23.19 -15.76
CA LEU A 19 -20.70 -23.44 -16.01
C LEU A 19 -21.23 -24.66 -15.25
N ILE A 20 -20.42 -25.71 -15.07
CA ILE A 20 -20.76 -26.86 -14.19
C ILE A 20 -20.90 -26.41 -12.73
N THR A 21 -20.00 -25.54 -12.27
CA THR A 21 -20.01 -25.00 -10.89
C THR A 21 -21.24 -24.11 -10.65
N LEU A 22 -21.66 -23.35 -11.66
CA LEU A 22 -22.85 -22.50 -11.60
C LEU A 22 -24.17 -23.26 -11.80
N GLY A 23 -24.12 -24.55 -12.13
CA GLY A 23 -25.31 -25.36 -12.44
C GLY A 23 -25.90 -25.12 -13.85
N GLU A 24 -25.31 -24.23 -14.63
CA GLU A 24 -25.76 -23.80 -15.96
C GLU A 24 -25.35 -24.75 -17.10
N TYR A 25 -24.52 -25.75 -16.80
CA TYR A 25 -24.13 -26.79 -17.74
C TYR A 25 -23.92 -28.12 -17.03
N THR A 26 -24.64 -29.16 -17.44
CA THR A 26 -24.54 -30.50 -16.84
C THR A 26 -24.45 -31.58 -17.93
N THR A 27 -23.75 -32.66 -17.60
CA THR A 27 -23.72 -33.90 -18.36
C THR A 27 -23.82 -35.08 -17.39
N ASP A 28 -24.23 -36.25 -17.88
CA ASP A 28 -24.27 -37.46 -17.05
C ASP A 28 -22.92 -37.72 -16.37
N PHE A 29 -21.81 -37.44 -17.07
CA PHE A 29 -20.47 -37.55 -16.52
C PHE A 29 -20.16 -36.51 -15.43
N SER A 30 -20.58 -35.24 -15.57
CA SER A 30 -20.34 -34.22 -14.53
C SER A 30 -21.13 -34.48 -13.25
N LEU A 31 -22.36 -35.01 -13.39
CA LEU A 31 -23.19 -35.38 -12.25
C LEU A 31 -22.58 -36.53 -11.45
N GLU A 32 -22.09 -37.55 -12.16
CA GLU A 32 -21.52 -38.76 -11.58
C GLU A 32 -20.13 -38.49 -10.94
N VAL A 33 -19.37 -37.55 -11.49
CA VAL A 33 -18.15 -36.98 -10.88
C VAL A 33 -18.47 -36.16 -9.64
N GLY A 34 -19.44 -35.24 -9.70
CA GLY A 34 -19.86 -34.42 -8.57
C GLY A 34 -20.38 -35.24 -7.40
N LYS A 35 -21.20 -36.26 -7.66
CA LYS A 35 -21.75 -37.17 -6.66
C LYS A 35 -20.67 -37.95 -5.91
N ARG A 36 -19.69 -38.52 -6.61
CA ARG A 36 -18.57 -39.22 -5.95
C ARG A 36 -17.69 -38.27 -5.14
N ARG A 37 -17.53 -37.03 -5.61
CA ARG A 37 -16.81 -36.00 -4.86
C ARG A 37 -17.53 -35.60 -3.58
N SER A 38 -18.86 -35.45 -3.62
CA SER A 38 -19.67 -35.21 -2.40
C SER A 38 -19.65 -36.38 -1.41
N MET A 39 -19.29 -37.58 -1.87
CA MET A 39 -19.04 -38.75 -1.01
C MET A 39 -17.60 -38.78 -0.46
N GLY A 40 -16.81 -37.73 -0.65
CA GLY A 40 -15.46 -37.58 -0.11
C GLY A 40 -14.36 -38.24 -0.95
N LYS A 41 -14.65 -38.75 -2.15
CA LYS A 41 -13.66 -39.45 -2.98
C LYS A 41 -12.66 -38.49 -3.62
N SER A 42 -11.39 -38.90 -3.67
CA SER A 42 -10.33 -38.18 -4.36
C SER A 42 -10.51 -38.21 -5.89
N ILE A 43 -9.92 -37.24 -6.59
CA ILE A 43 -9.96 -37.18 -8.07
C ILE A 43 -9.36 -38.45 -8.69
N LEU A 44 -8.35 -39.04 -8.06
CA LEU A 44 -7.70 -40.27 -8.52
C LEU A 44 -8.61 -41.49 -8.37
N GLU A 45 -9.32 -41.59 -7.24
CA GLU A 45 -10.31 -42.65 -7.03
C GLU A 45 -11.48 -42.51 -8.00
N ILE A 46 -12.00 -41.29 -8.19
CA ILE A 46 -13.08 -41.02 -9.15
C ILE A 46 -12.64 -41.38 -10.57
N ALA A 47 -11.40 -41.04 -10.95
CA ALA A 47 -10.86 -41.35 -12.28
C ALA A 47 -10.72 -42.87 -12.49
N THR A 48 -10.28 -43.58 -11.46
CA THR A 48 -10.13 -45.04 -11.48
C THR A 48 -11.49 -45.73 -11.56
N GLU A 49 -12.48 -45.30 -10.78
CA GLU A 49 -13.84 -45.86 -10.76
C GLU A 49 -14.63 -45.59 -12.05
N LEU A 50 -14.44 -44.41 -12.64
CA LEU A 50 -15.09 -44.04 -13.90
C LEU A 50 -14.28 -44.46 -15.14
N ASN A 51 -13.22 -45.26 -14.94
CA ASN A 51 -12.29 -45.72 -15.98
C ASN A 51 -11.88 -44.61 -16.95
N THR A 52 -11.39 -43.51 -16.39
CA THR A 52 -11.12 -42.28 -17.13
C THR A 52 -9.87 -41.58 -16.60
N SER A 53 -9.44 -40.49 -17.24
CA SER A 53 -8.26 -39.75 -16.78
C SER A 53 -8.60 -38.75 -15.67
N THR A 54 -7.68 -38.56 -14.74
CA THR A 54 -7.75 -37.54 -13.67
C THR A 54 -7.97 -36.13 -14.24
N ASN A 55 -7.38 -35.85 -15.40
CA ASN A 55 -7.57 -34.59 -16.13
C ASN A 55 -9.03 -34.42 -16.60
N ARG A 56 -9.66 -35.50 -17.06
CA ARG A 56 -11.07 -35.46 -17.45
C ARG A 56 -11.98 -35.31 -16.23
N VAL A 57 -11.71 -35.99 -15.12
CA VAL A 57 -12.45 -35.77 -13.86
C VAL A 57 -12.33 -34.33 -13.40
N THR A 58 -11.11 -33.77 -13.37
CA THR A 58 -10.82 -32.40 -12.95
C THR A 58 -11.52 -31.34 -13.82
N ALA A 59 -11.70 -31.62 -15.11
CA ALA A 59 -12.38 -30.73 -16.05
C ALA A 59 -13.91 -30.70 -15.87
N PHE A 60 -14.49 -31.71 -15.22
CA PHE A 60 -15.93 -31.84 -14.98
C PHE A 60 -16.30 -31.78 -13.48
N LEU A 61 -15.33 -31.51 -12.60
CA LEU A 61 -15.53 -31.33 -11.16
C LEU A 61 -15.94 -29.87 -10.86
N PRO A 62 -17.03 -29.60 -10.12
CA PRO A 62 -17.35 -28.24 -9.68
C PRO A 62 -16.30 -27.71 -8.68
N TYR A 63 -16.11 -26.38 -8.61
CA TYR A 63 -15.23 -25.78 -7.59
C TYR A 63 -15.83 -25.97 -6.18
N GLU A 64 -15.02 -26.36 -5.19
CA GLU A 64 -15.50 -26.78 -3.85
C GLU A 64 -15.73 -25.64 -2.84
N LYS A 65 -15.23 -24.42 -3.06
CA LYS A 65 -15.64 -23.22 -2.30
C LYS A 65 -15.21 -21.94 -3.04
N ASN A 66 -16.06 -20.93 -2.87
CA ASN A 66 -16.17 -19.64 -3.55
C ASN A 66 -14.91 -19.16 -4.29
N LEU A 67 -15.05 -19.07 -5.62
CA LEU A 67 -14.19 -18.25 -6.46
C LEU A 67 -14.01 -16.87 -5.86
N TYR A 68 -12.90 -16.23 -6.24
CA TYR A 68 -12.64 -14.79 -6.33
C TYR A 68 -13.79 -13.90 -6.91
N ASN A 69 -14.99 -14.46 -7.12
CA ASN A 69 -16.25 -13.83 -7.51
C ASN A 69 -17.42 -14.39 -6.65
N GLY A 70 -17.29 -14.39 -5.31
CA GLY A 70 -18.49 -14.50 -4.47
C GLY A 70 -19.45 -13.35 -4.83
N PRO A 71 -20.78 -13.50 -4.62
CA PRO A 71 -21.75 -12.43 -4.92
C PRO A 71 -21.43 -11.11 -4.20
N GLU A 72 -20.58 -11.14 -3.16
CA GLU A 72 -19.97 -9.96 -2.56
C GLU A 72 -18.44 -10.06 -2.57
N LEU A 73 -17.80 -9.35 -3.52
CA LEU A 73 -16.41 -8.91 -3.35
C LEU A 73 -16.36 -7.90 -2.19
N THR A 74 -15.27 -7.87 -1.42
CA THR A 74 -15.02 -6.78 -0.48
C THR A 74 -15.03 -5.45 -1.24
N THR A 75 -15.55 -4.41 -0.60
CA THR A 75 -15.72 -3.09 -1.22
C THR A 75 -14.39 -2.57 -1.79
N ASP A 76 -13.28 -2.88 -1.14
CA ASP A 76 -11.95 -2.39 -1.53
C ASP A 76 -11.27 -3.26 -2.60
N ALA A 77 -11.58 -4.56 -2.68
CA ALA A 77 -11.19 -5.38 -3.83
C ALA A 77 -11.90 -4.91 -5.11
N LYS A 78 -13.17 -4.48 -5.00
CA LYS A 78 -13.88 -3.79 -6.09
C LYS A 78 -13.19 -2.46 -6.42
N LYS A 79 -12.80 -1.65 -5.42
CA LYS A 79 -12.11 -0.36 -5.66
C LYS A 79 -10.73 -0.54 -6.31
N SER A 80 -9.92 -1.50 -5.87
CA SER A 80 -8.59 -1.80 -6.43
C SER A 80 -8.67 -2.37 -7.86
N GLU A 81 -9.66 -3.21 -8.16
CA GLU A 81 -9.93 -3.64 -9.54
C GLU A 81 -10.43 -2.48 -10.41
N VAL A 82 -11.30 -1.63 -9.86
CA VAL A 82 -11.81 -0.42 -10.51
C VAL A 82 -10.71 0.64 -10.68
N TYR A 83 -9.71 0.71 -9.79
CA TYR A 83 -8.50 1.53 -9.90
C TYR A 83 -7.62 1.04 -11.06
N ARG A 84 -7.27 -0.25 -11.07
CA ARG A 84 -6.52 -0.88 -12.18
C ARG A 84 -7.24 -0.75 -13.53
N LYS A 85 -8.58 -0.85 -13.53
CA LYS A 85 -9.43 -0.61 -14.72
C LYS A 85 -9.54 0.87 -15.10
N ARG A 86 -9.62 1.81 -14.14
CA ARG A 86 -9.62 3.27 -14.39
C ARG A 86 -8.30 3.72 -15.00
N ILE A 87 -7.16 3.28 -14.44
CA ILE A 87 -5.81 3.49 -14.99
C ILE A 87 -5.76 3.00 -16.44
N LYS A 88 -6.26 1.79 -16.72
CA LYS A 88 -6.26 1.22 -18.06
C LYS A 88 -7.16 1.98 -19.05
N ILE A 89 -8.39 2.34 -18.65
CA ILE A 89 -9.37 3.04 -19.49
C ILE A 89 -8.98 4.51 -19.72
N ALA A 90 -8.42 5.19 -18.72
CA ALA A 90 -7.90 6.55 -18.85
C ALA A 90 -6.70 6.59 -19.81
N ARG A 91 -5.79 5.61 -19.72
CA ARG A 91 -4.67 5.42 -20.65
C ARG A 91 -5.16 5.21 -22.09
N GLU A 92 -6.17 4.38 -22.30
CA GLU A 92 -6.77 4.13 -23.63
C GLU A 92 -7.53 5.34 -24.20
N LYS A 93 -8.18 6.17 -23.36
CA LYS A 93 -8.99 7.32 -23.80
C LYS A 93 -8.24 8.65 -23.93
N PHE A 94 -7.20 8.91 -23.14
CA PHE A 94 -6.52 10.22 -23.10
C PHE A 94 -5.16 10.22 -23.80
N VAL A 95 -4.37 9.14 -23.77
CA VAL A 95 -3.10 9.05 -24.52
C VAL A 95 -3.37 8.98 -26.03
N ASN A 96 -4.35 8.18 -26.46
CA ASN A 96 -4.73 8.09 -27.88
C ASN A 96 -5.47 9.35 -28.39
N ARG A 97 -6.08 10.15 -27.51
CA ARG A 97 -6.68 11.45 -27.90
C ARG A 97 -5.67 12.58 -27.96
N ALA A 98 -4.63 12.57 -27.14
CA ALA A 98 -3.53 13.54 -27.20
C ALA A 98 -2.72 13.36 -28.50
N ILE A 99 -2.34 12.12 -28.84
CA ILE A 99 -1.59 11.81 -30.07
C ILE A 99 -2.38 12.21 -31.33
N ASN A 100 -3.71 12.00 -31.35
CA ASN A 100 -4.55 12.38 -32.50
C ASN A 100 -4.94 13.88 -32.55
N LYS A 101 -4.74 14.65 -31.47
CA LYS A 101 -5.04 16.10 -31.45
C LYS A 101 -3.82 16.94 -31.86
N ASP A 102 -2.61 16.47 -31.58
CA ASP A 102 -1.38 17.20 -31.93
C ASP A 102 -1.09 17.20 -33.43
N GLU A 103 -1.57 16.22 -34.20
CA GLU A 103 -1.49 16.26 -35.67
C GLU A 103 -2.45 17.28 -36.33
N LYS A 104 -3.44 17.82 -35.60
CA LYS A 104 -4.50 18.69 -36.15
C LYS A 104 -4.49 20.14 -35.68
N ARG A 105 -3.57 20.55 -34.80
CA ARG A 105 -3.42 21.95 -34.38
C ARG A 105 -2.06 22.52 -34.76
N ASN A 106 -1.95 22.92 -36.02
CA ASN A 106 -1.08 24.04 -36.38
C ASN A 106 -1.68 25.31 -35.76
N LEU A 107 -1.12 25.79 -34.64
CA LEU A 107 -1.27 27.18 -34.23
C LEU A 107 0.03 27.67 -33.57
N SER A 108 0.43 28.84 -34.05
CA SER A 108 1.64 29.62 -33.79
C SER A 108 2.21 29.56 -32.36
N ILE A 109 3.50 29.20 -32.29
CA ILE A 109 4.38 29.29 -31.12
C ILE A 109 4.51 30.76 -30.71
N GLY A 110 3.60 31.21 -29.84
CA GLY A 110 3.82 32.38 -28.99
C GLY A 110 4.66 31.96 -27.81
N LYS A 111 5.79 32.65 -27.59
CA LYS A 111 6.66 32.47 -26.41
C LYS A 111 5.90 32.82 -25.13
N GLU A 112 5.15 31.87 -24.58
CA GLU A 112 4.75 31.92 -23.17
C GLU A 112 5.81 31.19 -22.35
N LYS A 113 6.36 31.93 -21.38
CA LYS A 113 7.34 31.43 -20.43
C LYS A 113 6.72 30.27 -19.67
N PHE A 114 7.09 29.04 -20.06
CA PHE A 114 7.22 27.98 -19.08
C PHE A 114 8.14 28.53 -18.00
N MET A 115 7.60 28.81 -16.82
CA MET A 115 8.43 28.80 -15.62
C MET A 115 8.93 27.37 -15.52
N THR A 116 10.09 27.14 -16.12
CA THR A 116 10.99 26.09 -15.71
C THR A 116 11.08 26.26 -14.21
N ASN A 117 10.54 25.32 -13.43
CA ASN A 117 10.99 25.14 -12.06
C ASN A 117 12.50 25.11 -12.16
N GLU A 118 13.11 26.20 -11.71
CA GLU A 118 14.55 26.34 -11.74
C GLU A 118 15.05 25.07 -11.08
N CYS A 119 15.79 24.31 -11.88
CA CYS A 119 16.58 23.21 -11.41
C CYS A 119 17.28 23.74 -10.16
N TYR A 120 16.90 23.23 -8.99
CA TYR A 120 17.78 23.22 -7.85
C TYR A 120 18.96 22.35 -8.27
N ASN A 121 19.85 22.93 -9.07
CA ASN A 121 21.25 22.56 -9.21
C ASN A 121 21.89 22.87 -7.86
N ASN A 122 21.42 22.16 -6.84
CA ASN A 122 22.08 22.12 -5.59
C ASN A 122 23.17 21.08 -5.77
N THR A 123 24.37 21.55 -6.09
CA THR A 123 25.60 20.85 -5.68
C THR A 123 25.70 20.83 -4.14
N ASN A 124 24.61 20.46 -3.45
CA ASN A 124 24.62 20.22 -2.03
C ASN A 124 25.03 18.76 -1.86
N ALA A 125 26.17 18.57 -1.19
CA ALA A 125 26.51 17.28 -0.64
C ALA A 125 25.39 16.89 0.35
N PHE A 126 24.48 16.01 -0.08
CA PHE A 126 23.55 15.36 0.83
C PHE A 126 24.37 14.49 1.80
N LYS A 127 23.84 14.30 3.00
CA LYS A 127 24.48 13.50 4.05
C LYS A 127 23.74 12.18 4.23
N THR A 128 24.37 11.27 4.94
CA THR A 128 23.74 10.02 5.37
C THR A 128 22.80 10.30 6.54
N VAL A 129 21.62 9.66 6.53
CA VAL A 129 20.64 9.72 7.63
C VAL A 129 20.28 8.30 8.03
N HIS A 130 20.39 8.00 9.32
CA HIS A 130 20.04 6.70 9.88
C HIS A 130 18.56 6.69 10.25
N LEU A 131 17.82 5.74 9.66
CA LEU A 131 16.42 5.50 9.98
C LEU A 131 16.24 4.09 10.57
N HIS A 132 15.41 4.01 11.59
CA HIS A 132 14.86 2.77 12.11
C HIS A 132 13.41 2.61 11.64
N LEU A 133 13.10 1.47 11.04
CA LEU A 133 11.78 1.12 10.55
C LEU A 133 11.29 -0.11 11.30
N GLU A 134 10.13 0.01 11.96
CA GLU A 134 9.56 -1.05 12.78
C GLU A 134 8.13 -1.37 12.31
N LEU A 135 7.93 -2.60 11.83
CA LEU A 135 6.62 -3.19 11.57
C LEU A 135 6.16 -3.93 12.82
N LYS A 136 5.07 -3.47 13.42
CA LYS A 136 4.55 -3.99 14.69
C LYS A 136 3.03 -4.03 14.69
N ASN A 137 2.47 -4.97 15.44
CA ASN A 137 1.08 -4.94 15.88
C ASN A 137 1.05 -5.05 17.41
N ASP A 138 0.37 -4.12 18.08
CA ASP A 138 0.33 -4.05 19.55
C ASP A 138 -0.58 -5.12 20.19
N HIS A 139 -1.31 -5.89 19.38
CA HIS A 139 -2.30 -6.88 19.82
C HIS A 139 -1.88 -8.34 19.58
N LEU A 140 -0.60 -8.60 19.34
CA LEU A 140 -0.09 -9.98 19.24
C LEU A 140 -0.14 -10.69 20.59
N ASP A 141 -0.66 -11.92 20.61
CA ASP A 141 -0.60 -12.78 21.80
C ASP A 141 0.77 -13.47 21.96
N ASP A 142 1.02 -14.08 23.12
CA ASP A 142 2.32 -14.72 23.42
C ASP A 142 2.64 -15.90 22.49
N ALA A 143 1.62 -16.61 22.00
CA ALA A 143 1.80 -17.72 21.07
C ALA A 143 2.18 -17.21 19.68
N GLU A 144 1.55 -16.13 19.22
CA GLU A 144 1.88 -15.45 17.98
C GLU A 144 3.31 -14.90 18.00
N LYS A 145 3.72 -14.27 19.10
CA LYS A 145 5.09 -13.79 19.30
C LYS A 145 6.11 -14.93 19.25
N GLU A 146 5.79 -16.09 19.81
CA GLU A 146 6.67 -17.27 19.76
C GLU A 146 6.82 -17.81 18.33
N ILE A 147 5.73 -17.86 17.56
CA ILE A 147 5.79 -18.21 16.13
C ILE A 147 6.69 -17.23 15.38
N LEU A 148 6.57 -15.93 15.65
CA LEU A 148 7.39 -14.91 15.00
C LEU A 148 8.87 -15.00 15.41
N ARG A 149 9.18 -15.35 16.67
CA ARG A 149 10.57 -15.67 17.09
C ARG A 149 11.12 -16.87 16.34
N LYS A 150 10.38 -17.97 16.35
CA LYS A 150 10.85 -19.27 15.86
C LYS A 150 10.99 -19.34 14.34
N TYR A 151 10.03 -18.75 13.62
CA TYR A 151 9.92 -18.88 12.16
C TYR A 151 10.00 -17.56 11.41
N GLY A 152 9.69 -16.45 12.10
CA GLY A 152 9.79 -15.11 11.57
C GLY A 152 11.19 -14.52 11.69
N GLU A 153 12.14 -15.20 12.35
CA GLU A 153 13.49 -14.69 12.65
C GLU A 153 13.48 -13.32 13.37
N SER A 154 12.41 -13.01 14.12
CA SER A 154 12.34 -11.82 14.96
C SER A 154 13.01 -12.10 16.30
N SER A 155 13.95 -11.23 16.71
CA SER A 155 14.68 -11.42 17.96
C SER A 155 13.78 -11.41 19.21
N THR A 156 12.74 -10.57 19.20
CA THR A 156 11.79 -10.42 20.32
C THR A 156 10.47 -11.17 20.08
N GLY A 157 10.06 -11.32 18.82
CA GLY A 157 8.73 -11.77 18.43
C GLY A 157 7.68 -10.66 18.44
N ASP A 158 8.03 -9.45 18.88
CA ASP A 158 7.08 -8.33 18.96
C ASP A 158 6.99 -7.55 17.64
N SER A 159 8.08 -7.50 16.87
CA SER A 159 8.15 -6.69 15.65
C SER A 159 9.13 -7.27 14.61
N ILE A 160 9.03 -6.75 13.38
CA ILE A 160 9.99 -6.96 12.30
C ILE A 160 10.59 -5.60 11.98
N SER A 161 11.93 -5.47 12.01
CA SER A 161 12.57 -4.17 11.89
C SER A 161 13.71 -4.11 10.87
N ARG A 162 13.98 -2.91 10.38
CA ARG A 162 15.07 -2.60 9.44
C ARG A 162 15.77 -1.33 9.91
N ASN A 163 17.10 -1.35 9.91
CA ASN A 163 17.89 -0.14 10.07
C ASN A 163 18.55 0.17 8.74
N ILE A 164 18.34 1.39 8.25
CA ILE A 164 18.79 1.82 6.94
C ILE A 164 19.52 3.15 7.00
N LEU A 165 20.44 3.35 6.08
CA LEU A 165 21.02 4.65 5.78
C LEU A 165 20.39 5.16 4.48
N ILE A 166 19.93 6.40 4.49
CA ILE A 166 19.38 7.08 3.31
C ILE A 166 20.18 8.36 2.98
N PRO A 167 20.18 8.81 1.72
CA PRO A 167 20.52 10.18 1.39
C PRO A 167 19.55 11.17 2.07
N SER A 168 20.06 12.28 2.61
CA SER A 168 19.24 13.26 3.34
C SER A 168 18.20 13.96 2.46
N ASP A 169 18.42 14.00 1.15
CA ASP A 169 17.52 14.56 0.14
C ASP A 169 16.47 13.55 -0.36
N MET A 170 16.38 12.35 0.21
CA MET A 170 15.39 11.34 -0.19
C MET A 170 13.95 11.80 0.18
N PRO A 171 13.04 11.91 -0.80
CA PRO A 171 11.63 12.17 -0.54
C PRO A 171 10.88 10.96 0.04
N LEU A 172 9.77 11.21 0.72
CA LEU A 172 8.84 10.18 1.18
C LEU A 172 8.37 9.27 0.03
N HIS A 173 8.15 9.83 -1.15
CA HIS A 173 7.80 9.09 -2.36
C HIS A 173 8.82 7.98 -2.69
N ASN A 174 10.12 8.30 -2.66
CA ASN A 174 11.18 7.35 -2.97
C ASN A 174 11.41 6.39 -1.80
N LEU A 175 11.19 6.84 -0.55
CA LEU A 175 11.23 6.00 0.64
C LEU A 175 10.19 4.87 0.56
N HIS A 176 8.98 5.13 0.06
CA HIS A 176 7.97 4.10 -0.18
C HIS A 176 8.54 2.90 -0.96
N TYR A 177 9.18 3.15 -2.10
CA TYR A 177 9.76 2.08 -2.92
C TYR A 177 10.90 1.34 -2.21
N ALA A 178 11.67 2.03 -1.37
CA ALA A 178 12.67 1.38 -0.52
C ALA A 178 11.99 0.47 0.52
N ILE A 179 10.92 0.92 1.18
CA ILE A 179 10.11 0.15 2.13
C ILE A 179 9.56 -1.12 1.48
N GLN A 180 8.97 -1.00 0.29
CA GLN A 180 8.47 -2.15 -0.48
C GLN A 180 9.56 -3.23 -0.64
N ARG A 181 10.77 -2.81 -1.00
CA ARG A 181 11.91 -3.71 -1.17
C ARG A 181 12.42 -4.30 0.16
N LEU A 182 12.42 -3.52 1.23
CA LEU A 182 12.88 -3.88 2.58
C LEU A 182 12.00 -4.93 3.27
N PHE A 183 10.70 -4.88 3.02
CA PHE A 183 9.71 -5.78 3.62
C PHE A 183 9.30 -6.93 2.69
N GLY A 184 9.57 -6.83 1.39
CA GLY A 184 9.35 -7.91 0.42
C GLY A 184 8.07 -7.77 -0.41
N TRP A 185 7.37 -6.65 -0.27
CA TRP A 185 6.15 -6.34 -1.00
C TRP A 185 6.40 -6.03 -2.48
N GLN A 186 5.32 -6.11 -3.26
CA GLN A 186 5.33 -6.00 -4.71
C GLN A 186 4.78 -4.66 -5.23
N ASN A 187 4.51 -3.67 -4.36
CA ASN A 187 3.88 -2.40 -4.71
C ASN A 187 2.49 -2.61 -5.37
N SER A 188 1.62 -3.39 -4.71
CA SER A 188 0.32 -3.78 -5.27
C SER A 188 -0.86 -2.99 -4.72
N HIS A 189 -0.63 -2.21 -3.66
CA HIS A 189 -1.68 -1.56 -2.86
C HIS A 189 -1.44 -0.07 -2.63
N LEU A 190 -2.49 0.61 -2.18
CA LEU A 190 -2.43 2.01 -1.76
C LEU A 190 -1.57 2.16 -0.50
N ARG A 191 -1.10 3.38 -0.29
CA ARG A 191 -0.21 3.76 0.82
C ARG A 191 -0.52 5.18 1.29
N ARG A 192 -0.03 5.52 2.48
CA ARG A 192 0.08 6.90 2.95
C ARG A 192 1.18 7.03 3.99
N PHE A 193 1.72 8.23 4.10
CA PHE A 193 2.51 8.67 5.25
C PHE A 193 1.66 9.58 6.10
N VAL A 194 1.60 9.34 7.41
CA VAL A 194 0.80 10.13 8.35
C VAL A 194 1.62 10.48 9.58
N LEU A 195 1.22 11.57 10.24
CA LEU A 195 1.76 11.98 11.53
C LEU A 195 1.06 11.18 12.66
N PRO A 196 1.70 11.04 13.84
CA PRO A 196 1.00 10.60 15.03
C PRO A 196 -0.20 11.52 15.31
N GLU A 197 -1.31 10.94 15.77
CA GLU A 197 -2.58 11.66 15.97
C GLU A 197 -2.42 12.91 16.85
N GLU A 198 -1.63 12.82 17.92
CA GLU A 198 -1.35 13.96 18.80
C GLU A 198 -0.69 15.13 18.06
N ILE A 199 0.29 14.85 17.19
CA ILE A 199 0.99 15.87 16.40
C ILE A 199 0.06 16.44 15.32
N TYR A 200 -0.71 15.58 14.65
CA TYR A 200 -1.69 15.99 13.66
C TYR A 200 -2.74 16.94 14.26
N ASN A 201 -3.33 16.57 15.40
CA ASN A 201 -4.32 17.38 16.10
C ASN A 201 -3.72 18.69 16.61
N ARG A 202 -2.48 18.67 17.12
CA ARG A 202 -1.78 19.88 17.56
C ARG A 202 -1.56 20.87 16.41
N LEU A 203 -1.14 20.38 15.24
CA LEU A 203 -0.86 21.21 14.06
C LEU A 203 -2.13 21.80 13.44
N THR A 204 -3.19 20.99 13.33
CA THR A 204 -4.45 21.41 12.68
C THR A 204 -5.43 22.08 13.65
N GLY A 205 -5.18 21.98 14.95
CA GLY A 205 -6.13 22.32 16.00
C GLY A 205 -7.40 21.46 15.98
N GLY A 206 -7.42 20.36 15.22
CA GLY A 206 -8.61 19.56 14.95
C GLY A 206 -9.67 20.27 14.11
N THR A 207 -9.30 21.34 13.40
CA THR A 207 -10.22 22.20 12.63
C THR A 207 -10.01 22.09 11.13
N VAL A 208 -11.08 22.26 10.36
CA VAL A 208 -10.98 22.31 8.89
C VAL A 208 -10.09 23.45 8.45
N LYS A 209 -10.20 24.62 9.09
CA LYS A 209 -9.32 25.76 8.81
C LYS A 209 -7.85 25.43 9.03
N GLY A 210 -7.48 24.89 10.19
CA GLY A 210 -6.08 24.60 10.50
C GLY A 210 -5.49 23.51 9.59
N TRP A 211 -6.30 22.53 9.18
CA TRP A 211 -5.90 21.58 8.14
C TRP A 211 -5.74 22.25 6.76
N ALA A 212 -6.71 23.04 6.32
CA ALA A 212 -6.69 23.75 5.03
C ALA A 212 -5.49 24.69 4.90
N ASP A 213 -5.11 25.37 5.98
CA ASP A 213 -3.93 26.24 6.06
C ASP A 213 -2.60 25.46 5.85
N LEU A 214 -2.60 24.14 6.07
CA LEU A 214 -1.42 23.25 5.95
C LEU A 214 -1.42 22.39 4.68
N VAL A 215 -2.49 22.39 3.90
CA VAL A 215 -2.58 21.67 2.62
C VAL A 215 -1.65 22.30 1.58
N GLY A 216 -0.88 21.47 0.88
CA GLY A 216 0.19 21.92 -0.04
C GLY A 216 1.50 22.33 0.66
N ILE A 217 1.53 22.34 2.00
CA ILE A 217 2.74 22.54 2.82
C ILE A 217 3.15 21.22 3.50
N LEU A 218 2.21 20.57 4.19
CA LEU A 218 2.39 19.29 4.87
C LEU A 218 1.46 18.22 4.33
N PHE A 219 0.18 18.54 4.12
CA PHE A 219 -0.84 17.57 3.75
C PHE A 219 -1.17 17.63 2.26
N GLN A 220 -1.49 16.47 1.69
CA GLN A 220 -1.99 16.35 0.32
C GLN A 220 -3.34 17.07 0.17
N PRO A 221 -3.64 17.62 -1.01
CA PRO A 221 -4.94 18.21 -1.27
C PRO A 221 -6.07 17.17 -1.26
N PRO A 222 -7.32 17.60 -1.05
CA PRO A 222 -8.49 16.72 -1.03
C PRO A 222 -8.86 16.11 -2.40
N VAL A 223 -8.11 16.39 -3.45
CA VAL A 223 -8.46 15.97 -4.81
C VAL A 223 -8.26 14.48 -5.03
N GLU A 224 -9.28 13.86 -5.63
CA GLU A 224 -9.34 12.45 -6.03
C GLU A 224 -8.50 12.14 -7.28
N CYS A 225 -7.35 12.79 -7.45
CA CYS A 225 -6.43 12.52 -8.56
C CYS A 225 -5.31 11.59 -8.09
N GLU A 226 -5.68 10.36 -7.69
CA GLU A 226 -4.73 9.31 -7.31
C GLU A 226 -3.62 9.15 -8.37
N HIS A 227 -3.95 9.36 -9.65
CA HIS A 227 -3.02 9.27 -10.78
C HIS A 227 -1.77 10.16 -10.65
N ASP A 228 -1.85 11.27 -9.92
CA ASP A 228 -0.75 12.21 -9.80
C ASP A 228 0.27 11.79 -8.74
N VAL A 229 -0.16 11.19 -7.62
CA VAL A 229 0.74 10.60 -6.61
C VAL A 229 1.41 9.31 -7.14
N PHE A 230 0.74 8.60 -8.05
CA PHE A 230 1.25 7.40 -8.73
C PHE A 230 1.78 7.69 -10.13
N TRP A 231 2.19 8.94 -10.41
CA TRP A 231 2.59 9.41 -11.74
C TRP A 231 3.67 8.54 -12.42
N ASP A 232 4.55 7.93 -11.62
CA ASP A 232 5.64 7.11 -12.09
C ASP A 232 5.44 5.61 -11.83
N ASP A 233 4.24 5.15 -11.47
CA ASP A 233 3.94 3.72 -11.34
C ASP A 233 3.80 3.05 -12.72
N ASP A 234 4.93 2.96 -13.41
CA ASP A 234 5.05 2.64 -14.83
C ASP A 234 5.45 1.19 -15.09
N TYR A 235 5.43 0.33 -14.06
CA TYR A 235 5.82 -1.07 -14.20
C TYR A 235 5.00 -1.80 -15.28
N GLN A 236 5.68 -2.40 -16.25
CA GLN A 236 5.04 -3.16 -17.34
C GLN A 236 5.38 -4.65 -17.28
N SER A 237 6.67 -4.98 -17.13
CA SER A 237 7.16 -6.35 -17.10
C SER A 237 8.64 -6.39 -16.66
N GLY A 238 9.15 -7.59 -16.39
CA GLY A 238 10.55 -7.81 -16.03
C GLY A 238 10.75 -8.08 -14.55
N SER A 239 11.89 -7.70 -14.01
CA SER A 239 12.18 -7.87 -12.59
C SER A 239 11.65 -6.68 -11.79
N ILE A 240 10.59 -6.90 -11.02
CA ILE A 240 10.05 -5.93 -10.06
C ILE A 240 11.13 -5.36 -9.13
N LYS A 241 12.09 -6.18 -8.68
CA LYS A 241 13.21 -5.75 -7.84
C LYS A 241 14.11 -4.73 -8.54
N THR A 242 14.34 -4.91 -9.84
CA THR A 242 15.14 -3.98 -10.64
C THR A 242 14.37 -2.69 -10.89
N TRP A 243 13.06 -2.77 -11.10
CA TRP A 243 12.20 -1.61 -11.23
C TRP A 243 12.17 -0.79 -9.94
N LEU A 244 11.84 -1.41 -8.79
CA LEU A 244 11.89 -0.77 -7.47
C LEU A 244 13.24 -0.09 -7.21
N LYS A 245 14.34 -0.75 -7.59
CA LYS A 245 15.68 -0.18 -7.44
C LYS A 245 15.88 1.14 -8.17
N LYS A 246 15.31 1.29 -9.36
CA LYS A 246 15.36 2.57 -10.08
C LYS A 246 14.55 3.65 -9.37
N LYS A 247 13.48 3.28 -8.66
CA LYS A 247 12.60 4.20 -7.95
C LYS A 247 13.22 4.78 -6.68
N TYR A 248 13.99 4.01 -5.92
CA TYR A 248 14.65 4.53 -4.70
C TYR A 248 16.11 4.96 -4.89
N THR A 249 16.65 4.89 -6.12
CA THR A 249 17.99 5.39 -6.45
C THR A 249 17.88 6.78 -7.05
N GLY A 250 18.60 7.74 -6.48
CA GLY A 250 18.64 9.11 -6.95
C GLY A 250 19.44 9.29 -8.25
N PRO A 251 19.48 10.51 -8.81
CA PRO A 251 18.86 11.73 -8.28
C PRO A 251 17.33 11.66 -8.23
N TYR A 252 16.75 12.22 -7.17
CA TYR A 252 15.32 12.17 -6.91
C TYR A 252 14.58 13.31 -7.63
N PHE A 253 13.47 12.97 -8.27
CA PHE A 253 12.57 13.93 -8.90
C PHE A 253 11.15 13.58 -8.55
N PHE A 254 10.37 14.58 -8.14
CA PHE A 254 8.94 14.45 -7.92
C PHE A 254 8.22 15.26 -9.00
N HIS A 255 7.39 14.60 -9.80
CA HIS A 255 6.67 15.21 -10.92
C HIS A 255 5.15 15.26 -10.72
N GLY A 256 4.66 14.93 -9.53
CA GLY A 256 3.27 15.16 -9.16
C GLY A 256 2.95 16.66 -9.13
N ILE A 257 1.87 17.05 -9.79
CA ILE A 257 1.44 18.44 -9.97
C ILE A 257 0.51 18.87 -8.83
N THR A 258 -0.27 17.95 -8.27
CA THR A 258 -1.28 18.24 -7.25
C THR A 258 -0.66 18.62 -5.90
N GLU A 259 0.58 18.22 -5.63
CA GLU A 259 1.33 18.62 -4.43
C GLU A 259 1.96 20.02 -4.52
N ASP A 260 1.83 20.69 -5.67
CA ASP A 260 2.19 22.10 -5.80
C ASP A 260 1.26 22.97 -4.95
N TYR A 261 1.84 23.97 -4.28
CA TYR A 261 1.10 24.76 -3.29
C TYR A 261 -0.09 25.52 -3.91
N GLU A 262 0.09 26.12 -5.09
CA GLU A 262 -0.98 26.89 -5.73
C GLU A 262 -2.14 25.99 -6.16
N TRP A 263 -1.80 24.81 -6.70
CA TRP A 263 -2.77 23.79 -7.06
C TRP A 263 -3.54 23.27 -5.85
N ALA A 264 -2.81 22.86 -4.80
CA ALA A 264 -3.41 22.32 -3.59
C ALA A 264 -4.34 23.33 -2.89
N GLN A 265 -3.96 24.61 -2.85
CA GLN A 265 -4.81 25.67 -2.28
C GLN A 265 -6.02 25.99 -3.17
N ASN A 266 -5.88 25.92 -4.49
CA ASN A 266 -7.01 26.04 -5.39
C ASN A 266 -8.03 24.89 -5.21
N ASP A 267 -7.57 23.68 -4.89
CA ASP A 267 -8.44 22.55 -4.58
C ASP A 267 -9.20 22.75 -3.27
N ILE A 268 -8.54 23.28 -2.24
CA ILE A 268 -9.20 23.69 -0.99
C ILE A 268 -10.27 24.75 -1.24
N LYS A 269 -9.97 25.75 -2.06
CA LYS A 269 -10.94 26.77 -2.45
C LYS A 269 -12.17 26.15 -3.13
N GLN A 270 -11.96 25.24 -4.09
CA GLN A 270 -13.05 24.53 -4.75
C GLN A 270 -13.87 23.68 -3.77
N LEU A 271 -13.23 23.03 -2.79
CA LEU A 271 -13.93 22.27 -1.74
C LEU A 271 -14.84 23.18 -0.90
N ILE A 272 -14.35 24.35 -0.49
CA ILE A 272 -15.12 25.33 0.29
C ILE A 272 -16.27 25.91 -0.55
N GLU A 273 -16.02 26.25 -1.81
CA GLU A 273 -17.05 26.75 -2.73
C GLU A 273 -18.14 25.71 -3.03
N ARG A 274 -17.78 24.43 -3.04
CA ARG A 274 -18.72 23.31 -3.20
C ARG A 274 -19.61 23.11 -1.98
N PHE A 275 -19.10 23.39 -0.78
CA PHE A 275 -19.80 23.24 0.50
C PHE A 275 -19.79 24.54 1.33
N PRO A 276 -20.45 25.62 0.86
CA PRO A 276 -20.41 26.91 1.55
C PRO A 276 -21.09 26.86 2.92
N ILE A 277 -22.13 26.02 3.06
CA ILE A 277 -22.76 25.65 4.33
C ILE A 277 -22.97 24.14 4.29
N LEU A 278 -22.43 23.42 5.28
CA LEU A 278 -22.57 21.98 5.39
C LEU A 278 -23.63 21.62 6.42
N GLU A 279 -24.48 20.64 6.08
CA GLU A 279 -25.36 19.99 7.04
C GLU A 279 -24.57 18.93 7.82
N VAL A 280 -24.16 19.28 9.04
CA VAL A 280 -23.33 18.41 9.88
C VAL A 280 -24.17 17.27 10.41
N LYS A 281 -23.75 16.04 10.13
CA LYS A 281 -24.43 14.82 10.56
C LYS A 281 -23.88 14.34 11.90
N GLU A 282 -24.70 13.58 12.63
CA GLU A 282 -24.25 12.85 13.82
C GLU A 282 -23.19 11.80 13.47
N SER A 283 -22.39 11.41 14.46
CA SER A 283 -21.36 10.39 14.26
C SER A 283 -22.00 9.05 13.86
N PHE A 284 -21.23 8.23 13.13
CA PHE A 284 -21.69 6.89 12.77
C PHE A 284 -22.03 6.04 14.01
N SER A 285 -21.27 6.19 15.10
CA SER A 285 -21.53 5.49 16.37
C SER A 285 -22.87 5.88 16.98
N ASP A 286 -23.17 7.18 17.06
CA ASP A 286 -24.45 7.67 17.59
C ASP A 286 -25.62 7.23 16.72
N TYR A 287 -25.45 7.31 15.41
CA TYR A 287 -26.41 6.79 14.44
C TYR A 287 -26.68 5.29 14.66
N MET A 288 -25.64 4.46 14.80
CA MET A 288 -25.78 3.02 15.03
C MET A 288 -26.45 2.71 16.37
N ASN A 289 -26.09 3.42 17.44
CA ASN A 289 -26.71 3.23 18.74
C ASN A 289 -28.19 3.60 18.75
N ARG A 290 -28.55 4.66 18.02
CA ARG A 290 -29.94 5.12 17.88
C ARG A 290 -30.79 4.25 16.96
N SER A 291 -30.19 3.67 15.92
CA SER A 291 -30.86 2.86 14.90
C SER A 291 -30.98 1.38 15.27
N LYS A 292 -30.30 0.90 16.32
CA LYS A 292 -30.48 -0.45 16.88
C LYS A 292 -31.96 -0.77 17.09
N GLY A 293 -32.47 -1.75 16.33
CA GLY A 293 -33.87 -2.20 16.39
C GLY A 293 -34.87 -1.40 15.54
N LYS A 294 -34.41 -0.50 14.64
CA LYS A 294 -35.26 0.25 13.70
C LYS A 294 -34.73 0.13 12.27
N ASP A 295 -35.53 -0.39 11.36
CA ASP A 295 -35.08 -0.76 10.00
C ASP A 295 -34.65 0.40 9.09
N LYS A 296 -34.98 1.67 9.41
CA LYS A 296 -34.74 2.83 8.52
C LYS A 296 -34.62 4.17 9.25
N ALA A 297 -33.66 4.31 10.16
CA ALA A 297 -33.31 5.64 10.65
C ALA A 297 -32.41 6.35 9.61
N GLU A 298 -32.65 7.61 9.29
CA GLU A 298 -31.66 8.45 8.59
C GLU A 298 -30.72 9.13 9.59
N PRO A 299 -29.46 9.44 9.22
CA PRO A 299 -28.57 10.25 10.03
C PRO A 299 -29.19 11.63 10.33
N ARG A 300 -29.14 12.05 11.59
CA ARG A 300 -29.65 13.34 12.04
C ARG A 300 -28.67 14.45 11.66
N ILE A 301 -29.22 15.58 11.25
CA ILE A 301 -28.49 16.83 11.11
C ILE A 301 -28.40 17.48 12.50
N ILE A 302 -27.18 17.68 12.98
CA ILE A 302 -26.90 18.32 14.27
C ILE A 302 -26.90 19.83 14.13
N LYS A 303 -26.24 20.36 13.10
CA LYS A 303 -26.14 21.80 12.84
C LYS A 303 -25.91 22.09 11.36
N LYS A 304 -26.04 23.36 10.99
CA LYS A 304 -25.63 23.89 9.69
C LYS A 304 -24.60 24.98 9.93
N ALA A 305 -23.42 24.86 9.34
CA ALA A 305 -22.35 25.82 9.51
C ALA A 305 -21.42 25.84 8.29
N PRO A 306 -20.68 26.93 8.03
CA PRO A 306 -19.69 26.98 6.97
C PRO A 306 -18.62 25.90 7.15
N LEU A 307 -18.22 25.23 6.06
CA LEU A 307 -17.24 24.13 6.10
C LEU A 307 -15.95 24.52 6.84
N ILE A 308 -15.46 25.73 6.59
CA ILE A 308 -14.20 26.23 7.15
C ILE A 308 -14.25 26.44 8.68
N GLU A 309 -15.45 26.57 9.25
CA GLU A 309 -15.65 26.78 10.70
C GLU A 309 -15.85 25.46 11.47
N LEU A 310 -15.84 24.32 10.77
CA LEU A 310 -16.07 23.01 11.39
C LEU A 310 -14.81 22.40 12.00
N THR A 311 -15.02 21.45 12.90
CA THR A 311 -13.97 20.49 13.25
C THR A 311 -13.77 19.49 12.11
N LEU A 312 -12.59 18.87 12.06
CA LEU A 312 -12.31 17.79 11.10
C LEU A 312 -13.24 16.59 11.32
N GLU A 313 -13.58 16.29 12.58
CA GLU A 313 -14.54 15.24 12.92
C GLU A 313 -15.94 15.52 12.36
N GLU A 314 -16.44 16.75 12.55
CA GLU A 314 -17.74 17.17 12.02
C GLU A 314 -17.78 17.11 10.49
N MET A 315 -16.69 17.51 9.84
CA MET A 315 -16.53 17.37 8.39
C MET A 315 -16.55 15.89 7.96
N ASN A 316 -15.72 15.04 8.57
CA ASN A 316 -15.58 13.62 8.22
C ASN A 316 -16.87 12.82 8.45
N ASN A 317 -17.66 13.17 9.47
CA ASN A 317 -18.98 12.57 9.71
C ASN A 317 -20.00 12.89 8.59
N SER A 318 -19.75 13.97 7.84
CA SER A 318 -20.74 14.58 6.94
C SER A 318 -20.34 14.47 5.46
N ILE A 319 -19.04 14.48 5.17
CA ILE A 319 -18.43 14.40 3.84
C ILE A 319 -17.50 13.19 3.82
N THR A 320 -17.64 12.36 2.79
CA THR A 320 -16.70 11.29 2.51
C THR A 320 -15.59 11.82 1.60
N MET A 321 -14.35 11.76 2.06
CA MET A 321 -13.15 12.09 1.28
C MET A 321 -12.32 10.83 1.11
N GLU A 322 -12.23 10.31 -0.12
CA GLU A 322 -11.55 9.02 -0.37
C GLU A 322 -10.06 9.05 0.07
N GLY A 323 -9.36 10.16 -0.13
CA GLY A 323 -7.95 10.34 0.28
C GLY A 323 -7.73 10.72 1.75
N GLY A 324 -8.80 11.00 2.50
CA GLY A 324 -8.72 11.50 3.88
C GLY A 324 -8.09 12.89 4.00
N THR A 325 -7.65 13.24 5.22
CA THR A 325 -7.06 14.56 5.55
C THR A 325 -5.64 14.45 6.11
N GLU A 326 -5.17 13.23 6.39
CA GLU A 326 -3.97 12.98 7.18
C GLU A 326 -2.72 12.69 6.33
N SER A 327 -2.91 12.43 5.04
CA SER A 327 -1.85 12.03 4.12
C SER A 327 -0.86 13.17 3.91
N LEU A 328 0.42 12.93 4.21
CA LEU A 328 1.51 13.86 3.98
C LEU A 328 1.90 13.94 2.50
N LEU A 329 2.38 15.11 2.08
CA LEU A 329 2.97 15.32 0.76
C LEU A 329 4.18 14.40 0.57
N GLU A 330 4.18 13.59 -0.48
CA GLU A 330 5.24 12.64 -0.74
C GLU A 330 6.52 13.28 -1.30
N ARG A 331 6.44 14.53 -1.78
CA ARG A 331 7.62 15.32 -2.18
C ARG A 331 8.49 15.77 -1.00
N LEU A 332 8.00 15.66 0.24
CA LEU A 332 8.76 16.08 1.42
C LEU A 332 9.97 15.18 1.66
N GLU A 333 11.12 15.80 1.93
CA GLU A 333 12.33 15.08 2.33
C GLU A 333 12.17 14.46 3.71
N VAL A 334 12.49 13.17 3.82
CA VAL A 334 12.34 12.40 5.07
C VAL A 334 13.13 13.04 6.21
N ALA A 335 14.36 13.48 5.92
CA ALA A 335 15.26 14.08 6.90
C ALA A 335 14.78 15.44 7.43
N THR A 336 13.95 16.14 6.65
CA THR A 336 13.37 17.44 6.99
C THR A 336 12.11 17.27 7.83
N VAL A 337 11.29 16.24 7.55
CA VAL A 337 10.09 15.92 8.32
C VAL A 337 10.41 15.36 9.71
N LEU A 338 11.37 14.44 9.80
CA LEU A 338 11.70 13.74 11.04
C LEU A 338 12.73 14.49 11.90
N ALA A 339 12.44 14.65 13.19
CA ALA A 339 13.36 15.14 14.23
C ALA A 339 14.15 14.01 14.89
N PHE A 340 15.34 14.31 15.42
CA PHE A 340 15.97 13.43 16.40
C PHE A 340 15.20 13.52 17.72
N LYS A 341 15.27 12.45 18.53
CA LYS A 341 14.49 12.32 19.77
C LYS A 341 14.61 13.48 20.76
N ASP A 342 15.73 14.21 20.76
CA ASP A 342 16.02 15.34 21.63
C ASP A 342 15.94 16.70 20.91
N GLU A 343 15.55 16.74 19.64
CA GLU A 343 15.20 17.98 18.94
C GLU A 343 13.76 18.37 19.25
N ASP A 344 13.50 19.65 19.49
CA ASP A 344 12.13 20.15 19.57
C ASP A 344 11.47 20.13 18.18
N VAL A 345 10.16 19.85 18.15
CA VAL A 345 9.35 19.74 16.93
C VAL A 345 8.28 20.83 16.90
N CYS A 346 7.96 21.33 15.70
CA CYS A 346 6.97 22.39 15.50
C CYS A 346 7.27 23.67 16.32
N ASN A 347 8.48 24.20 16.21
CA ASN A 347 8.93 25.36 17.00
C ASN A 347 8.45 26.69 16.40
N ASP A 348 8.56 27.78 17.16
CA ASP A 348 8.14 29.13 16.74
C ASP A 348 8.84 29.63 15.45
N ASN A 349 9.99 29.05 15.09
CA ASN A 349 10.79 29.43 13.93
C ASN A 349 10.38 28.73 12.61
N GLY A 350 9.44 27.77 12.65
CA GLY A 350 9.00 27.04 11.46
C GLY A 350 8.37 25.68 11.77
N ILE A 351 7.73 25.11 10.76
CA ILE A 351 6.97 23.85 10.89
C ILE A 351 7.88 22.62 10.97
N PHE A 352 9.10 22.70 10.42
CA PHE A 352 10.06 21.59 10.38
C PHE A 352 11.14 21.72 11.46
N PRO A 353 11.60 20.59 12.04
CA PRO A 353 11.08 19.24 11.86
C PRO A 353 9.70 19.07 12.54
N VAL A 354 8.89 18.16 12.00
CA VAL A 354 7.45 18.04 12.33
C VAL A 354 7.20 17.04 13.45
N THR A 355 7.94 15.92 13.44
CA THR A 355 7.66 14.80 14.33
C THR A 355 8.91 13.96 14.61
N HIS A 356 8.96 13.32 15.78
CA HIS A 356 9.98 12.30 16.10
C HIS A 356 9.69 10.93 15.48
N LYS A 357 8.43 10.69 15.14
CA LYS A 357 7.92 9.43 14.62
C LYS A 357 7.01 9.69 13.43
N LEU A 358 7.26 8.98 12.34
CA LEU A 358 6.41 8.98 11.15
C LEU A 358 5.76 7.61 10.98
N ILE A 359 4.52 7.59 10.52
CA ILE A 359 3.78 6.35 10.30
C ILE A 359 3.60 6.16 8.80
N TYR A 360 4.06 5.01 8.30
CA TYR A 360 3.79 4.56 6.93
C TYR A 360 2.76 3.45 6.99
N ASN A 361 1.65 3.64 6.28
CA ASN A 361 0.55 2.68 6.21
C ASN A 361 0.40 2.20 4.77
N TYR A 362 0.39 0.88 4.59
CA TYR A 362 0.34 0.23 3.28
C TYR A 362 -0.68 -0.91 3.30
N ASP A 363 -1.46 -1.01 2.22
CA ASP A 363 -2.60 -1.91 2.12
C ASP A 363 -3.62 -1.65 3.23
N PHE A 364 -4.62 -0.80 2.95
CA PHE A 364 -5.64 -0.44 3.94
C PHE A 364 -6.56 -1.62 4.34
N GLY A 365 -6.46 -2.76 3.64
CA GLY A 365 -7.14 -4.00 4.03
C GLY A 365 -6.34 -4.78 5.07
N ASP A 366 -5.07 -5.05 4.78
CA ASP A 366 -4.16 -5.79 5.69
C ASP A 366 -3.58 -4.92 6.82
N ASP A 367 -3.68 -3.59 6.67
CA ASP A 367 -3.23 -2.55 7.60
C ASP A 367 -1.76 -2.67 8.03
N TRP A 368 -0.86 -2.83 7.05
CA TRP A 368 0.57 -2.85 7.35
C TRP A 368 1.04 -1.48 7.83
N THR A 369 1.41 -1.40 9.10
CA THR A 369 1.82 -0.14 9.74
C THR A 369 3.28 -0.19 10.17
N ILE A 370 4.10 0.64 9.52
CA ILE A 370 5.52 0.81 9.84
C ILE A 370 5.71 2.14 10.56
N THR A 371 6.32 2.07 11.74
CA THR A 371 6.86 3.22 12.46
C THR A 371 8.25 3.53 11.94
N ILE A 372 8.52 4.81 11.64
CA ILE A 372 9.81 5.30 11.13
C ILE A 372 10.36 6.34 12.12
N THR A 373 11.57 6.15 12.62
CA THR A 373 12.29 7.09 13.49
C THR A 373 13.65 7.45 12.92
N LYS A 374 14.15 8.65 13.26
CA LYS A 374 15.47 9.16 12.86
C LYS A 374 16.44 9.04 14.02
N GLU A 375 17.52 8.29 13.81
CA GLU A 375 18.53 7.99 14.84
C GLU A 375 19.79 8.82 14.62
N LYS A 376 20.41 9.31 15.70
CA LYS A 376 21.60 10.17 15.63
C LYS A 376 22.85 9.47 15.13
N ASP A 377 22.99 8.20 15.51
CA ASP A 377 24.15 7.39 15.22
C ASP A 377 23.75 5.91 15.18
N CYS A 378 24.72 5.04 14.89
CA CYS A 378 24.54 3.59 14.89
C CYS A 378 25.22 2.92 16.09
N ASN A 379 25.44 3.64 17.20
CA ASN A 379 26.21 3.14 18.35
C ASN A 379 25.58 1.88 18.96
N GLU A 380 24.26 1.82 19.06
CA GLU A 380 23.57 0.64 19.57
C GLU A 380 23.83 -0.61 18.70
N LEU A 381 23.79 -0.45 17.36
CA LEU A 381 24.07 -1.53 16.42
C LEU A 381 25.53 -1.99 16.50
N LEU A 382 26.47 -1.06 16.69
CA LEU A 382 27.90 -1.35 16.87
C LEU A 382 28.16 -2.07 18.20
N GLN A 383 27.55 -1.62 19.29
CA GLN A 383 27.71 -2.21 20.62
C GLN A 383 27.14 -3.64 20.69
N LYS A 384 26.00 -3.88 20.04
CA LYS A 384 25.40 -5.21 19.92
C LYS A 384 26.14 -6.13 18.93
N GLY A 385 27.12 -5.62 18.20
CA GLY A 385 27.89 -6.38 17.21
C GLY A 385 27.08 -6.76 15.96
N TYR A 386 25.98 -6.05 15.69
CA TYR A 386 25.16 -6.28 14.49
C TYR A 386 25.80 -5.75 13.21
N ILE A 387 26.67 -4.75 13.33
CA ILE A 387 27.49 -4.21 12.25
C ILE A 387 28.90 -3.90 12.78
N SER A 388 29.89 -3.96 11.90
CA SER A 388 31.25 -3.47 12.18
C SER A 388 31.43 -2.00 11.74
N LYS A 389 32.46 -1.33 12.25
CA LYS A 389 32.81 0.04 11.85
C LYS A 389 33.13 0.13 10.35
N ASP A 390 33.85 -0.86 9.81
CA ASP A 390 34.20 -0.89 8.39
C ASP A 390 32.97 -1.08 7.49
N GLU A 391 32.01 -1.91 7.92
CA GLU A 391 30.73 -2.06 7.20
C GLU A 391 29.89 -0.79 7.21
N LEU A 392 29.89 -0.05 8.32
CA LEU A 392 29.19 1.22 8.42
C LEU A 392 29.81 2.26 7.48
N LEU A 393 31.15 2.41 7.48
CA LEU A 393 31.86 3.33 6.59
C LEU A 393 31.63 2.99 5.11
N ASP A 394 31.65 1.71 4.74
CA ASP A 394 31.34 1.25 3.37
C ASP A 394 29.88 1.54 2.98
N ALA A 395 28.95 1.36 3.91
CA ALA A 395 27.54 1.69 3.69
C ALA A 395 27.34 3.20 3.49
N GLU A 396 27.94 4.04 4.34
CA GLU A 396 27.89 5.50 4.21
C GLU A 396 28.48 5.97 2.88
N ALA A 397 29.68 5.48 2.54
CA ALA A 397 30.31 5.77 1.25
C ALA A 397 29.43 5.33 0.07
N THR A 398 28.76 4.19 0.17
CA THR A 398 27.85 3.70 -0.86
C THR A 398 26.62 4.60 -1.02
N VAL A 399 26.04 5.07 0.08
CA VAL A 399 24.90 6.01 0.04
C VAL A 399 25.29 7.29 -0.68
N LEU A 400 26.45 7.86 -0.34
CA LEU A 400 26.94 9.11 -0.91
C LEU A 400 27.35 8.97 -2.39
N THR A 401 28.04 7.88 -2.75
CA THR A 401 28.58 7.69 -4.11
C THR A 401 27.55 7.15 -5.11
N LYS A 402 26.60 6.34 -4.66
CA LYS A 402 25.57 5.73 -5.53
C LYS A 402 24.20 6.37 -5.38
N HIS A 403 24.07 7.39 -4.53
CA HIS A 403 22.82 8.13 -4.25
C HIS A 403 21.64 7.20 -4.00
N LYS A 404 21.83 6.18 -3.15
CA LYS A 404 20.80 5.16 -2.89
C LYS A 404 20.81 4.73 -1.43
N PRO A 405 19.68 4.28 -0.88
CA PRO A 405 19.62 3.78 0.49
C PRO A 405 20.34 2.43 0.63
N ILE A 406 20.81 2.14 1.84
CA ILE A 406 21.45 0.87 2.21
C ILE A 406 20.83 0.33 3.49
N CYS A 407 20.47 -0.96 3.48
CA CYS A 407 20.08 -1.67 4.69
C CYS A 407 21.34 -2.13 5.43
N ILE A 408 21.54 -1.64 6.65
CA ILE A 408 22.69 -1.98 7.49
C ILE A 408 22.36 -3.11 8.47
N HIS A 409 21.12 -3.18 8.95
CA HIS A 409 20.66 -4.25 9.84
C HIS A 409 19.21 -4.64 9.57
N LYS A 410 18.89 -5.92 9.79
CA LYS A 410 17.58 -6.53 9.59
C LYS A 410 17.28 -7.49 10.74
N ASP A 411 16.12 -7.33 11.36
CA ASP A 411 15.55 -8.26 12.33
C ASP A 411 14.17 -8.74 11.81
N GLY A 412 13.95 -10.04 11.77
CA GLY A 412 12.77 -10.65 11.15
C GLY A 412 12.84 -10.82 9.62
N VAL A 413 12.09 -11.78 9.09
CA VAL A 413 12.05 -12.16 7.66
C VAL A 413 11.31 -11.14 6.77
N PHE A 414 11.26 -11.40 5.46
CA PHE A 414 10.36 -10.67 4.57
C PHE A 414 8.92 -11.16 4.74
N VAL A 415 7.99 -10.23 4.74
CA VAL A 415 6.55 -10.47 4.71
C VAL A 415 6.06 -10.59 3.26
N LEU A 416 4.75 -10.65 3.04
CA LEU A 416 4.12 -10.71 1.73
C LEU A 416 2.82 -9.91 1.73
N ASP A 417 2.38 -9.52 0.54
CA ASP A 417 1.08 -8.88 0.30
C ASP A 417 -0.08 -9.87 0.49
N ASP A 418 -1.29 -9.37 0.76
CA ASP A 418 -2.56 -10.12 0.75
C ASP A 418 -2.59 -11.36 1.68
N VAL A 419 -1.94 -11.27 2.85
CA VAL A 419 -1.87 -12.38 3.81
C VAL A 419 -2.73 -12.13 5.06
N GLY A 420 -3.39 -10.98 5.17
CA GLY A 420 -4.21 -10.61 6.34
C GLY A 420 -3.40 -9.93 7.43
N GLY A 421 -2.47 -9.06 7.04
CA GLY A 421 -1.64 -8.29 7.98
C GLY A 421 -0.69 -9.18 8.80
N LEU A 422 -0.20 -8.66 9.92
CA LEU A 422 0.80 -9.35 10.72
C LEU A 422 0.27 -10.66 11.35
N HIS A 423 -0.98 -10.67 11.82
CA HIS A 423 -1.64 -11.87 12.34
C HIS A 423 -1.77 -12.96 11.27
N GLY A 424 -2.21 -12.57 10.07
CA GLY A 424 -2.31 -13.47 8.94
C GLY A 424 -0.96 -14.02 8.50
N PHE A 425 0.09 -13.20 8.52
CA PHE A 425 1.46 -13.64 8.25
C PHE A 425 1.99 -14.64 9.29
N ILE A 426 1.71 -14.42 10.57
CA ILE A 426 2.06 -15.35 11.65
C ILE A 426 1.31 -16.68 11.48
N SER A 427 0.01 -16.63 11.14
CA SER A 427 -0.79 -17.80 10.82
C SER A 427 -0.21 -18.57 9.63
N PHE A 428 0.21 -17.86 8.58
CA PHE A 428 0.91 -18.44 7.43
C PHE A 428 2.21 -19.15 7.85
N LEU A 429 3.05 -18.51 8.68
CA LEU A 429 4.29 -19.11 9.18
C LEU A 429 3.99 -20.39 9.97
N LYS A 430 3.02 -20.34 10.88
CA LYS A 430 2.59 -21.49 11.67
C LYS A 430 2.17 -22.64 10.76
N GLU A 431 1.33 -22.37 9.76
CA GLU A 431 0.84 -23.40 8.84
C GLU A 431 2.00 -24.08 8.09
N ILE A 432 2.87 -23.29 7.43
CA ILE A 432 3.94 -23.88 6.59
C ILE A 432 4.99 -24.68 7.38
N TYR A 433 5.16 -24.42 8.67
CA TYR A 433 6.17 -25.05 9.52
C TYR A 433 5.58 -26.15 10.43
N GLU A 434 4.44 -25.90 11.05
CA GLU A 434 3.82 -26.76 12.07
C GLU A 434 2.58 -27.52 11.58
N GLY A 435 2.03 -27.17 10.42
CA GLY A 435 0.88 -27.88 9.84
C GLY A 435 1.12 -29.38 9.66
N GLU A 436 0.09 -30.18 9.96
CA GLU A 436 0.14 -31.64 9.84
C GLU A 436 -0.06 -32.09 8.39
N ASP A 437 -0.88 -31.37 7.63
CA ASP A 437 -1.16 -31.67 6.23
C ASP A 437 -0.02 -31.20 5.31
N LYS A 438 0.67 -32.15 4.69
CA LYS A 438 1.78 -31.88 3.77
C LYS A 438 1.34 -31.21 2.47
N GLU A 439 0.14 -31.55 1.97
CA GLU A 439 -0.41 -30.97 0.75
C GLU A 439 -0.79 -29.52 0.97
N GLU A 440 -1.49 -29.23 2.06
CA GLU A 440 -1.85 -27.86 2.46
C GLU A 440 -0.59 -26.98 2.60
N ARG A 441 0.41 -27.46 3.34
CA ARG A 441 1.71 -26.77 3.47
C ARG A 441 2.41 -26.50 2.16
N SER A 442 2.33 -27.43 1.22
CA SER A 442 2.92 -27.27 -0.12
C SER A 442 2.17 -26.19 -0.91
N ASN A 443 0.84 -26.18 -0.82
CA ASN A 443 -0.02 -25.20 -1.49
C ASN A 443 0.21 -23.79 -0.93
N TYR A 444 0.26 -23.61 0.39
CA TYR A 444 0.57 -22.32 1.01
C TYR A 444 1.96 -21.80 0.63
N LYS A 445 2.97 -22.69 0.57
CA LYS A 445 4.31 -22.30 0.08
C LYS A 445 4.30 -21.87 -1.38
N ALA A 446 3.59 -22.61 -2.24
CA ALA A 446 3.47 -22.27 -3.66
C ALA A 446 2.74 -20.94 -3.88
N TRP A 447 1.66 -20.69 -3.12
CA TRP A 447 0.95 -19.42 -3.09
C TRP A 447 1.87 -18.27 -2.67
N ALA A 448 2.56 -18.39 -1.53
CA ALA A 448 3.47 -17.35 -1.06
C ALA A 448 4.62 -17.09 -2.06
N GLN A 449 5.17 -18.14 -2.67
CA GLN A 449 6.19 -18.01 -3.72
C GLN A 449 5.67 -17.27 -4.97
N SER A 450 4.40 -17.47 -5.33
CA SER A 450 3.77 -16.75 -6.44
C SER A 450 3.63 -15.25 -6.17
N LEU A 451 3.56 -14.86 -4.89
CA LEU A 451 3.56 -13.48 -4.42
C LEU A 451 4.98 -12.91 -4.19
N GLY A 452 6.02 -13.68 -4.57
CA GLY A 452 7.42 -13.24 -4.47
C GLY A 452 8.10 -13.58 -3.14
N TRP A 453 7.41 -14.25 -2.22
CA TRP A 453 7.99 -14.66 -0.94
C TRP A 453 9.09 -15.71 -1.13
N SER A 454 10.19 -15.58 -0.38
CA SER A 454 11.34 -16.47 -0.48
C SER A 454 11.99 -16.70 0.88
N LYS A 455 12.31 -17.97 1.15
CA LYS A 455 13.14 -18.37 2.31
C LYS A 455 14.63 -18.09 2.12
N ARG A 456 15.06 -17.61 0.95
CA ARG A 456 16.47 -17.41 0.66
C ARG A 456 17.02 -16.29 1.55
N LYS A 457 18.06 -16.61 2.33
CA LYS A 457 18.81 -15.61 3.08
C LYS A 457 19.53 -14.68 2.12
N ILE A 458 19.36 -13.38 2.35
CA ILE A 458 19.94 -12.30 1.55
C ILE A 458 20.72 -11.43 2.54
N SER A 459 21.99 -11.17 2.23
CA SER A 459 22.81 -10.23 3.01
C SER A 459 22.16 -8.84 3.02
N ASN A 460 22.25 -8.12 4.14
CA ASN A 460 21.66 -6.78 4.32
C ASN A 460 22.06 -5.83 3.17
N LYS A 461 23.33 -5.86 2.75
CA LYS A 461 23.88 -5.05 1.65
C LYS A 461 23.27 -5.33 0.27
N LEU A 462 22.56 -6.44 0.11
CA LEU A 462 21.92 -6.87 -1.16
C LEU A 462 20.39 -6.67 -1.14
N ILE A 463 19.83 -6.13 -0.06
CA ILE A 463 18.39 -5.84 0.02
C ILE A 463 18.05 -4.66 -0.89
N LEU A 464 18.82 -3.56 -0.79
CA LEU A 464 18.67 -2.29 -1.53
C LEU A 464 19.81 -2.06 -2.53
#